data_AF-A0A8J8CCT3-F1
#
_entry.id   AF-A0A8J8CCT3-F1
#
_cell.length_a   1.000
_cell.length_b   1.000
_cell.length_c   1.000
_cell.angle_alpha   90.00
_cell.angle_beta   90.00
_cell.angle_gamma   90.00
#
_symmetry.space_group_name_H-M   'P 1'
#
loop_
_entity.id
_entity.type
_entity.pdbx_description
1 polymer ?
#
loop_
_entity_poly.entity_id
_entity_poly.type
_entity_poly.pdbx_seq_one_letter_code
_entity_poly.pdbx_strand_id
1 'polypeptide(L)'
;DERLLNESPVELPVSWLHHPLFGSGIIGTETELKLPESTFVVDDYLNTGNNQLKPGQKGKWPDALSTSGEHIDLSRFPEKGSMNFDDLVYIPHIGEGWFKLINERKRISFYAQWDSEIFKSLWIWRPFGGGSSPPWFGTIYGAGIEIATSWPATGLSEQISNGSAFRLKPYGSVSTQLQFTIDQF
;
A
#
# COMPACT_ATOMS: atom_id res chain seq x y z
N ASP A 1 -3.72 -16.81 -11.41
CA ASP A 1 -5.17 -16.59 -11.60
C ASP A 1 -5.87 -16.84 -10.30
N GLU A 2 -6.86 -16.02 -9.99
CA GLU A 2 -7.66 -16.11 -8.79
C GLU A 2 -9.13 -15.86 -9.12
N ARG A 3 -10.01 -16.44 -8.31
CA ARG A 3 -11.46 -16.30 -8.46
C ARG A 3 -12.12 -16.19 -7.10
N LEU A 4 -13.05 -15.24 -6.99
CA LEU A 4 -13.94 -15.10 -5.85
C LEU A 4 -15.38 -15.33 -6.31
N LEU A 5 -16.11 -16.18 -5.57
CA LEU A 5 -17.51 -16.53 -5.82
C LEU A 5 -18.33 -16.14 -4.60
N ASN A 6 -19.41 -15.40 -4.83
CA ASN A 6 -20.47 -15.24 -3.85
C ASN A 6 -21.44 -16.42 -4.00
N GLU A 7 -21.49 -17.33 -3.03
CA GLU A 7 -22.41 -18.48 -3.05
C GLU A 7 -23.80 -18.15 -2.49
N SER A 8 -24.01 -16.91 -2.05
CA SER A 8 -25.26 -16.48 -1.43
C SER A 8 -26.23 -15.83 -2.43
N PRO A 9 -27.55 -15.84 -2.14
CA PRO A 9 -28.57 -15.14 -2.92
C PRO A 9 -28.61 -13.62 -2.66
N VAL A 10 -27.69 -13.06 -1.88
CA VAL A 10 -27.66 -11.64 -1.52
C VAL A 10 -26.35 -11.00 -1.96
N GLU A 11 -26.36 -9.69 -2.21
CA GLU A 11 -25.12 -8.96 -2.47
C GLU A 11 -24.28 -8.91 -1.19
N LEU A 12 -22.97 -9.17 -1.33
CA LEU A 12 -22.04 -9.12 -0.21
C LEU A 12 -20.96 -8.06 -0.43
N PRO A 13 -20.71 -7.19 0.57
CA PRO A 13 -19.52 -6.37 0.59
C PRO A 13 -18.29 -7.24 0.93
N VAL A 14 -17.16 -6.95 0.29
CA VAL A 14 -15.92 -7.70 0.43
C VAL A 14 -14.73 -6.74 0.52
N SER A 15 -13.78 -7.09 1.37
CA SER A 15 -12.43 -6.54 1.36
C SER A 15 -11.49 -7.65 0.90
N TRP A 16 -10.87 -7.48 -0.26
CA TRP A 16 -9.92 -8.44 -0.81
C TRP A 16 -8.63 -7.71 -1.17
N LEU A 17 -7.50 -8.26 -0.74
CA LEU A 17 -6.20 -7.64 -0.97
C LEU A 17 -5.07 -8.66 -1.07
N HIS A 18 -3.98 -8.22 -1.68
CA HIS A 18 -2.68 -8.89 -1.71
C HIS A 18 -1.67 -8.02 -0.99
N HIS A 19 -0.87 -8.62 -0.11
CA HIS A 19 0.00 -7.90 0.80
C HIS A 19 1.50 -8.19 0.56
N PRO A 20 2.05 -7.90 -0.64
CA PRO A 20 3.48 -8.12 -0.88
C PRO A 20 4.31 -7.15 -0.04
N LEU A 21 5.23 -7.71 0.74
CA LEU A 21 6.13 -6.99 1.64
C LEU A 21 7.56 -7.05 1.10
N PHE A 22 8.20 -5.90 0.96
CA PHE A 22 9.55 -5.78 0.43
C PHE A 22 10.51 -5.37 1.53
N GLY A 23 11.63 -6.09 1.64
CA GLY A 23 12.71 -5.79 2.58
C GLY A 23 14.00 -5.38 1.89
N SER A 24 15.10 -5.37 2.64
CA SER A 24 16.43 -4.91 2.18
C SER A 24 17.03 -5.70 1.02
N GLY A 25 16.37 -6.73 0.52
CA GLY A 25 16.69 -7.40 -0.75
C GLY A 25 16.50 -6.46 -1.94
N ILE A 26 15.46 -5.62 -1.93
CA ILE A 26 15.19 -4.66 -3.01
C ILE A 26 15.09 -3.21 -2.52
N ILE A 27 14.43 -2.91 -1.39
CA ILE A 27 14.28 -1.53 -0.91
C ILE A 27 15.55 -1.02 -0.20
N GLY A 28 15.77 0.31 -0.29
CA GLY A 28 16.96 1.04 0.16
C GLY A 28 16.98 2.47 -0.40
N THR A 29 17.98 3.29 -0.04
CA THR A 29 18.13 4.68 -0.51
C THR A 29 18.15 4.82 -2.04
N GLU A 30 18.66 3.80 -2.72
CA GLU A 30 18.76 3.72 -4.18
C GLU A 30 17.50 3.18 -4.84
N THR A 31 16.41 2.99 -4.07
CA THR A 31 15.16 2.41 -4.56
C THR A 31 14.11 3.50 -4.77
N GLU A 32 13.40 3.40 -5.89
CA GLU A 32 12.25 4.24 -6.22
C GLU A 32 11.00 3.38 -6.40
N LEU A 33 9.88 3.81 -5.83
CA LEU A 33 8.54 3.30 -6.09
C LEU A 33 7.86 4.18 -7.15
N LYS A 34 7.62 3.60 -8.32
CA LYS A 34 6.86 4.22 -9.41
C LYS A 34 5.46 3.63 -9.48
N LEU A 35 4.47 4.49 -9.66
CA LEU A 35 3.06 4.15 -9.88
C LEU A 35 2.41 5.29 -10.71
N PRO A 36 1.22 5.09 -11.28
CA PRO A 36 0.50 6.13 -12.03
C PRO A 36 0.29 7.42 -11.23
N GLU A 37 0.17 8.55 -11.90
CA GLU A 37 -0.22 9.79 -11.25
C GLU A 37 -1.50 9.59 -10.42
N SER A 38 -1.40 9.88 -9.12
CA SER A 38 -2.43 9.51 -8.14
C SER A 38 -2.52 10.55 -7.02
N THR A 39 -3.60 10.46 -6.24
CA THR A 39 -3.71 11.15 -4.95
C THR A 39 -3.54 10.15 -3.82
N PHE A 40 -3.10 10.64 -2.66
CA PHE A 40 -2.95 9.81 -1.47
C PHE A 40 -3.72 10.38 -0.28
N VAL A 41 -3.96 9.50 0.69
CA VAL A 41 -4.52 9.81 2.01
C VAL A 41 -3.65 9.08 3.04
N VAL A 42 -3.11 9.80 4.02
CA VAL A 42 -2.43 9.16 5.16
C VAL A 42 -3.47 8.67 6.14
N ASP A 43 -3.28 7.47 6.67
CA ASP A 43 -4.20 6.87 7.63
C ASP A 43 -4.46 7.78 8.85
N ASP A 44 -5.73 7.87 9.25
CA ASP A 44 -6.16 8.71 10.38
C ASP A 44 -5.80 8.08 11.73
N TYR A 45 -5.62 6.76 11.77
CA TYR A 45 -5.42 5.96 12.97
C TYR A 45 -3.95 5.55 13.17
N LEU A 46 -3.00 6.29 12.58
CA LEU A 46 -1.58 6.19 12.93
C LEU A 46 -1.39 6.53 14.42
N ASN A 47 -1.55 5.52 15.27
CA ASN A 47 -1.77 5.70 16.70
C ASN A 47 -0.63 5.07 17.50
N THR A 48 0.60 5.53 17.29
CA THR A 48 1.77 4.97 17.99
C THR A 48 2.79 5.99 18.48
N GLY A 49 2.61 7.28 18.19
CA GLY A 49 3.61 8.31 18.51
C GLY A 49 4.93 8.17 17.72
N ASN A 50 4.99 7.22 16.78
CA ASN A 50 6.13 6.96 15.91
C ASN A 50 5.70 7.11 14.43
N ASN A 51 4.84 8.05 14.08
CA ASN A 51 4.50 8.32 12.68
C ASN A 51 5.38 9.46 12.14
N GLN A 52 5.92 9.30 10.94
CA GLN A 52 6.65 10.36 10.25
C GLN A 52 5.67 11.35 9.62
N LEU A 53 4.55 10.85 9.09
CA LEU A 53 3.58 11.62 8.33
C LEU A 53 2.46 12.18 9.20
N LYS A 54 1.92 13.36 8.83
CA LYS A 54 0.73 13.92 9.46
C LYS A 54 -0.51 13.04 9.16
N PRO A 55 -1.22 12.49 10.18
CA PRO A 55 -2.42 11.69 9.98
C PRO A 55 -3.51 12.45 9.23
N GLY A 56 -4.26 11.75 8.38
CA GLY A 56 -5.39 12.30 7.62
C GLY A 56 -5.04 13.29 6.52
N GLN A 57 -3.74 13.61 6.33
CA GLN A 57 -3.34 14.51 5.25
C GLN A 57 -3.67 13.87 3.90
N LYS A 58 -3.98 14.74 2.92
CA LYS A 58 -4.24 14.35 1.54
C LYS A 58 -3.36 15.16 0.62
N GLY A 59 -2.90 14.55 -0.46
CA GLY A 59 -2.01 15.22 -1.41
C GLY A 59 -1.97 14.51 -2.76
N LYS A 60 -1.12 15.03 -3.64
CA LYS A 60 -0.75 14.36 -4.89
C LYS A 60 0.48 13.52 -4.62
N TRP A 61 0.48 12.29 -5.11
CA TRP A 61 1.65 11.42 -5.01
C TRP A 61 2.83 12.01 -5.80
N PRO A 62 4.08 11.95 -5.30
CA PRO A 62 4.52 11.35 -4.03
C PRO A 62 4.72 12.36 -2.87
N ASP A 63 4.37 13.63 -3.05
CA ASP A 63 4.76 14.71 -2.15
C ASP A 63 3.87 14.80 -0.89
N ALA A 64 4.42 14.41 0.25
CA ALA A 64 3.75 14.48 1.56
C ALA A 64 4.46 15.42 2.54
N LEU A 65 3.81 15.69 3.66
CA LEU A 65 4.37 16.45 4.78
C LEU A 65 4.60 15.56 5.99
N SER A 66 5.74 15.73 6.63
CA SER A 66 6.01 15.15 7.94
C SER A 66 5.15 15.81 9.03
N THR A 67 5.18 15.25 10.24
CA THR A 67 4.62 15.87 11.43
C THR A 67 5.28 17.20 11.81
N SER A 68 6.53 17.43 11.38
CA SER A 68 7.25 18.71 11.52
C SER A 68 7.01 19.71 10.37
N GLY A 69 6.27 19.31 9.33
CA GLY A 69 6.00 20.13 8.15
C GLY A 69 7.09 20.10 7.08
N GLU A 70 8.06 19.19 7.19
CA GLU A 70 9.07 18.96 6.16
C GLU A 70 8.48 18.14 5.01
N HIS A 71 8.98 18.37 3.79
CA HIS A 71 8.56 17.60 2.62
C HIS A 71 9.17 16.19 2.66
N ILE A 72 8.33 15.19 2.41
CA ILE A 72 8.70 13.77 2.31
C ILE A 72 8.26 13.26 0.95
N ASP A 73 9.23 12.74 0.18
CA ASP A 73 8.95 12.01 -1.06
C ASP A 73 8.59 10.55 -0.72
N LEU A 74 7.30 10.21 -0.83
CA LEU A 74 6.78 8.87 -0.55
C LEU A 74 7.25 7.79 -1.53
N SER A 75 7.81 8.16 -2.68
CA SER A 75 8.40 7.22 -3.63
C SER A 75 9.76 6.67 -3.18
N ARG A 76 10.33 7.26 -2.11
CA ARG A 76 11.67 6.95 -1.60
C ARG A 76 11.62 6.21 -0.27
N PHE A 77 12.69 5.48 -0.01
CA PHE A 77 12.86 4.66 1.17
C PHE A 77 14.08 5.13 1.98
N PRO A 78 13.99 5.20 3.32
CA PRO A 78 15.10 5.61 4.16
C PRO A 78 16.20 4.54 4.20
N GLU A 79 17.38 4.94 4.67
CA GLU A 79 18.44 3.99 5.01
C GLU A 79 17.98 3.06 6.15
N LYS A 80 18.41 1.79 6.10
CA LYS A 80 18.04 0.82 7.13
C LYS A 80 18.61 1.23 8.48
N GLY A 81 17.72 1.42 9.46
CA GLY A 81 18.07 1.81 10.83
C GLY A 81 18.29 3.30 11.03
N SER A 82 18.09 4.15 10.01
CA SER A 82 18.24 5.60 10.16
C SER A 82 17.00 6.29 10.73
N MET A 83 15.86 5.59 10.78
CA MET A 83 14.55 6.11 11.16
C MET A 83 13.82 5.09 12.03
N ASN A 84 12.85 5.57 12.82
CA ASN A 84 11.96 4.73 13.61
C ASN A 84 10.52 5.23 13.53
N PHE A 85 9.80 4.80 12.50
CA PHE A 85 8.39 5.11 12.30
C PHE A 85 7.58 3.94 11.72
N ASP A 86 6.26 4.07 11.80
CA ASP A 86 5.26 3.19 11.21
C ASP A 86 4.15 4.03 10.58
N ASP A 87 4.20 4.20 9.26
CA ASP A 87 3.17 4.93 8.52
C ASP A 87 2.35 3.97 7.64
N LEU A 88 1.13 4.38 7.35
CA LEU A 88 0.25 3.76 6.37
C LEU A 88 -0.35 4.85 5.50
N VAL A 89 -0.17 4.69 4.19
CA VAL A 89 -0.66 5.63 3.18
C VAL A 89 -1.54 4.88 2.20
N TYR A 90 -2.69 5.43 1.88
CA TYR A 90 -3.58 4.88 0.86
C TYR A 90 -3.44 5.67 -0.43
N ILE A 91 -3.47 4.98 -1.56
CA ILE A 91 -3.94 5.50 -2.84
C ILE A 91 -5.39 5.04 -2.98
N PRO A 92 -6.40 5.90 -2.71
CA PRO A 92 -7.81 5.50 -2.72
C PRO A 92 -8.29 4.95 -4.05
N HIS A 93 -7.81 5.54 -5.15
CA HIS A 93 -8.20 5.22 -6.51
C HIS A 93 -6.99 5.32 -7.43
N ILE A 94 -6.55 4.18 -7.96
CA ILE A 94 -5.49 4.11 -8.96
C ILE A 94 -6.09 3.99 -10.36
N GLY A 95 -5.61 4.81 -11.30
CA GLY A 95 -6.11 4.80 -12.67
C GLY A 95 -5.71 3.56 -13.47
N GLU A 96 -4.50 3.05 -13.22
CA GLU A 96 -3.95 1.86 -13.89
C GLU A 96 -3.34 0.91 -12.87
N GLY A 97 -3.59 -0.39 -13.02
CA GLY A 97 -3.17 -1.40 -12.06
C GLY A 97 -1.70 -1.79 -12.22
N TRP A 98 -0.77 -0.91 -11.86
CA TRP A 98 0.65 -1.25 -11.80
C TRP A 98 1.45 -0.47 -10.76
N PHE A 99 2.53 -1.08 -10.27
CA PHE A 99 3.63 -0.36 -9.59
C PHE A 99 4.97 -0.99 -9.94
N LYS A 100 6.05 -0.23 -9.80
CA LYS A 100 7.42 -0.71 -10.01
C LYS A 100 8.33 -0.26 -8.88
N LEU A 101 9.08 -1.19 -8.29
CA LEU A 101 10.25 -0.88 -7.47
C LEU A 101 11.49 -1.02 -8.34
N ILE A 102 12.36 -0.02 -8.36
CA ILE A 102 13.62 -0.05 -9.10
C ILE A 102 14.74 0.29 -8.13
N ASN A 103 15.71 -0.61 -7.97
CA ASN A 103 16.94 -0.35 -7.24
C ASN A 103 18.11 -0.25 -8.22
N GLU A 104 18.54 0.98 -8.53
CA GLU A 104 19.56 1.24 -9.55
C GLU A 104 20.92 0.65 -9.17
N ARG A 105 21.28 0.70 -7.89
CA ARG A 105 22.57 0.17 -7.41
C ARG A 105 22.65 -1.35 -7.49
N LYS A 106 21.57 -2.05 -7.16
CA LYS A 106 21.50 -3.52 -7.26
C LYS A 106 21.17 -3.99 -8.67
N ARG A 107 20.72 -3.08 -9.54
CA ARG A 107 20.21 -3.36 -10.88
C ARG A 107 19.11 -4.41 -10.88
N ILE A 108 18.19 -4.28 -9.91
CA ILE A 108 17.03 -5.15 -9.76
C ILE A 108 15.78 -4.28 -9.87
N SER A 109 14.77 -4.76 -10.57
CA SER A 109 13.44 -4.20 -10.51
C SER A 109 12.38 -5.26 -10.21
N PHE A 110 11.34 -4.85 -9.51
CA PHE A 110 10.12 -5.61 -9.29
C PHE A 110 8.97 -4.83 -9.92
N TYR A 111 8.21 -5.48 -10.79
CA TYR A 111 7.03 -4.91 -11.44
C TYR A 111 5.80 -5.72 -11.09
N ALA A 112 4.76 -5.04 -10.62
CA ALA A 112 3.44 -5.60 -10.41
C ALA A 112 2.46 -5.04 -11.42
N GLN A 113 1.59 -5.90 -11.94
CA GLN A 113 0.45 -5.52 -12.77
C GLN A 113 -0.80 -6.32 -12.38
N TRP A 114 -1.96 -5.67 -12.40
CA TRP A 114 -3.25 -6.24 -12.02
C TRP A 114 -4.41 -5.52 -12.71
N ASP A 115 -5.62 -6.03 -12.51
CA ASP A 115 -6.86 -5.40 -12.95
C ASP A 115 -7.30 -4.28 -11.97
N SER A 116 -7.09 -3.02 -12.35
CA SER A 116 -7.47 -1.86 -11.53
C SER A 116 -8.99 -1.65 -11.43
N GLU A 117 -9.82 -2.30 -12.24
CA GLU A 117 -11.26 -2.27 -12.05
C GLU A 117 -11.72 -3.13 -10.86
N ILE A 118 -10.90 -4.09 -10.47
CA ILE A 118 -11.13 -4.92 -9.28
C ILE A 118 -10.38 -4.31 -8.09
N PHE A 119 -9.07 -4.13 -8.21
CA PHE A 119 -8.22 -3.59 -7.14
C PHE A 119 -7.93 -2.12 -7.38
N LYS A 120 -8.88 -1.28 -6.94
CA LYS A 120 -8.87 0.18 -7.15
C LYS A 120 -7.95 0.91 -6.20
N SER A 121 -7.51 0.29 -5.11
CA SER A 121 -6.74 0.96 -4.06
C SER A 121 -5.36 0.34 -3.87
N LEU A 122 -4.39 1.16 -3.47
CA LEU A 122 -3.12 0.68 -2.92
C LEU A 122 -3.01 1.07 -1.47
N TRP A 123 -2.51 0.17 -0.62
CA TRP A 123 -2.06 0.51 0.73
C TRP A 123 -0.54 0.43 0.77
N ILE A 124 0.10 1.49 1.23
CA ILE A 124 1.54 1.64 1.29
C ILE A 124 1.91 1.69 2.76
N TRP A 125 2.16 0.51 3.33
CA TRP A 125 2.62 0.34 4.71
C TRP A 125 4.14 0.54 4.78
N ARG A 126 4.61 1.41 5.67
CA ARG A 126 6.01 1.85 5.79
C ARG A 126 6.54 1.68 7.21
N PRO A 127 6.72 0.43 7.69
CA PRO A 127 7.29 0.14 9.00
C PRO A 127 8.83 0.23 8.93
N PHE A 128 9.37 1.44 9.03
CA PHE A 128 10.82 1.67 9.08
C PHE A 128 11.26 1.88 10.52
N GLY A 129 11.63 0.78 11.19
CA GLY A 129 11.83 0.70 12.64
C GLY A 129 10.54 0.29 13.37
N GLY A 130 9.37 0.72 12.90
CA GLY A 130 8.08 0.22 13.39
C GLY A 130 7.72 0.62 14.81
N GLY A 131 8.45 1.55 15.41
CA GLY A 131 8.31 1.94 16.81
C GLY A 131 9.02 1.00 17.79
N SER A 132 9.27 1.50 19.00
CA SER A 132 10.06 0.80 20.02
C SER A 132 9.30 -0.30 20.80
N SER A 133 8.04 -0.54 20.46
CA SER A 133 7.15 -1.48 21.14
C SER A 133 7.02 -2.80 20.35
N PRO A 134 6.49 -3.87 20.96
CA PRO A 134 6.11 -5.06 20.21
C PRO A 134 5.17 -4.72 19.04
N PRO A 135 5.26 -5.45 17.90
CA PRO A 135 6.13 -6.60 17.65
C PRO A 135 7.52 -6.24 17.10
N TRP A 136 7.78 -4.97 16.77
CA TRP A 136 8.93 -4.58 15.96
C TRP A 136 10.17 -4.17 16.76
N PHE A 137 10.00 -3.61 17.95
CA PHE A 137 11.09 -3.18 18.83
C PHE A 137 12.17 -2.32 18.12
N GLY A 138 11.78 -1.47 17.17
CA GLY A 138 12.69 -0.61 16.42
C GLY A 138 13.45 -1.31 15.28
N THR A 139 13.13 -2.57 14.94
CA THR A 139 13.99 -3.41 14.08
C THR A 139 13.44 -3.74 12.70
N ILE A 140 12.13 -3.58 12.48
CA ILE A 140 11.54 -3.87 11.17
C ILE A 140 12.10 -2.92 10.11
N TYR A 141 12.35 -3.45 8.91
CA TYR A 141 12.70 -2.66 7.75
C TYR A 141 11.97 -3.25 6.55
N GLY A 142 10.81 -2.67 6.26
CA GLY A 142 9.94 -3.16 5.19
C GLY A 142 9.07 -2.07 4.59
N ALA A 143 8.54 -2.35 3.41
CA ALA A 143 7.45 -1.60 2.81
C ALA A 143 6.44 -2.58 2.21
N GLY A 144 5.19 -2.52 2.64
CA GLY A 144 4.07 -3.24 2.05
C GLY A 144 3.47 -2.39 0.94
N ILE A 145 3.42 -2.89 -0.30
CA ILE A 145 2.74 -2.22 -1.41
C ILE A 145 1.54 -3.08 -1.79
N GLU A 146 0.46 -2.88 -1.04
CA GLU A 146 -0.66 -3.79 -0.97
C GLU A 146 -1.71 -3.42 -2.01
N ILE A 147 -2.10 -4.40 -2.83
CA ILE A 147 -3.07 -4.25 -3.90
C ILE A 147 -4.43 -4.62 -3.33
N ALA A 148 -5.34 -3.65 -3.22
CA ALA A 148 -6.57 -3.80 -2.47
C ALA A 148 -7.80 -3.36 -3.28
N THR A 149 -8.93 -4.02 -3.03
CA THR A 149 -10.21 -3.61 -3.60
C THR A 149 -10.75 -2.32 -2.99
N SER A 150 -10.36 -2.00 -1.76
CA SER A 150 -11.00 -0.99 -0.90
C SER A 150 -10.01 -0.39 0.10
N TRP A 151 -10.40 0.67 0.80
CA TRP A 151 -9.63 1.36 1.86
C TRP A 151 -10.59 2.03 2.86
N PRO A 152 -10.22 2.32 4.12
CA PRO A 152 -8.93 2.11 4.76
C PRO A 152 -8.74 0.68 5.33
N ALA A 153 -7.62 0.48 6.02
CA ALA A 153 -7.24 -0.77 6.70
C ALA A 153 -7.96 -1.00 8.05
N THR A 154 -8.89 -0.13 8.45
CA THR A 154 -9.67 -0.26 9.70
C THR A 154 -10.79 -1.30 9.61
N GLY A 155 -11.00 -1.90 8.44
CA GLY A 155 -11.87 -3.05 8.23
C GLY A 155 -13.10 -2.77 7.39
N LEU A 156 -13.81 -3.83 7.03
CA LEU A 156 -14.89 -3.83 6.05
C LEU A 156 -16.05 -2.88 6.41
N SER A 157 -16.38 -2.74 7.70
CA SER A 157 -17.46 -1.85 8.15
C SER A 157 -17.21 -0.39 7.74
N GLU A 158 -15.97 0.09 7.89
CA GLU A 158 -15.63 1.47 7.51
C GLU A 158 -15.54 1.62 5.99
N GLN A 159 -15.01 0.61 5.29
CA GLN A 159 -15.00 0.56 3.83
C GLN A 159 -16.42 0.59 3.23
N ILE A 160 -17.40 -0.02 3.91
CA ILE A 160 -18.82 0.10 3.51
C ILE A 160 -19.31 1.53 3.74
N SER A 161 -19.02 2.09 4.92
CA SER A 161 -19.46 3.43 5.33
C SER A 161 -18.92 4.52 4.40
N ASN A 162 -17.64 4.43 4.01
CA ASN A 162 -17.00 5.40 3.13
C ASN A 162 -17.20 5.11 1.62
N GLY A 163 -17.87 4.00 1.30
CA GLY A 163 -18.22 3.62 -0.07
C GLY A 163 -17.11 2.96 -0.89
N SER A 164 -15.98 2.60 -0.30
CA SER A 164 -14.89 1.93 -1.02
C SER A 164 -15.06 0.41 -1.15
N ALA A 165 -15.89 -0.21 -0.29
CA ALA A 165 -16.05 -1.66 -0.26
C ALA A 165 -16.46 -2.23 -1.62
N PHE A 166 -15.75 -3.28 -2.06
CA PHE A 166 -16.10 -4.00 -3.27
C PHE A 166 -17.35 -4.84 -3.03
N ARG A 167 -18.21 -4.96 -4.04
CA ARG A 167 -19.51 -5.63 -3.92
C ARG A 167 -19.64 -6.74 -4.93
N LEU A 168 -19.92 -7.94 -4.43
CA LEU A 168 -20.24 -9.10 -5.26
C LEU A 168 -21.74 -9.33 -5.28
N LYS A 169 -22.29 -9.34 -6.50
CA LYS A 169 -23.71 -9.65 -6.75
C LYS A 169 -24.08 -11.05 -6.22
N PRO A 170 -25.37 -11.31 -5.93
CA PRO A 170 -25.88 -12.65 -5.67
C PRO A 170 -25.39 -13.67 -6.70
N TYR A 171 -24.84 -14.80 -6.26
CA TYR A 171 -24.29 -15.85 -7.14
C TYR A 171 -23.23 -15.37 -8.14
N GLY A 172 -22.71 -14.16 -7.97
CA GLY A 172 -21.74 -13.53 -8.86
C GLY A 172 -20.34 -14.06 -8.60
N SER A 173 -19.52 -14.06 -9.65
CA SER A 173 -18.09 -14.33 -9.50
C SER A 173 -17.26 -13.31 -10.26
N VAL A 174 -16.08 -13.03 -9.70
CA VAL A 174 -15.03 -12.24 -10.35
C VAL A 174 -13.80 -13.14 -10.48
N SER A 175 -13.11 -13.05 -11.61
CA SER A 175 -11.82 -13.71 -11.82
C SER A 175 -10.80 -12.66 -12.23
N THR A 176 -9.57 -12.81 -11.78
CA THR A 176 -8.50 -11.85 -12.04
C THR A 176 -7.15 -12.54 -12.08
N GLN A 177 -6.14 -11.80 -12.53
CA GLN A 177 -4.75 -12.20 -12.50
C GLN A 177 -3.92 -11.04 -11.96
N LEU A 178 -3.01 -11.38 -11.04
CA LEU A 178 -1.91 -10.51 -10.64
C LEU A 178 -0.63 -11.09 -11.21
N GLN A 179 0.19 -10.25 -11.82
CA GLN A 179 1.47 -10.63 -12.37
C GLN A 179 2.58 -9.88 -11.64
N PHE A 180 3.59 -10.62 -11.16
CA PHE A 180 4.81 -10.07 -10.60
C PHE A 180 5.99 -10.49 -11.46
N THR A 181 6.79 -9.51 -11.89
CA THR A 181 8.00 -9.73 -12.69
C THR A 181 9.20 -9.18 -11.94
N ILE A 182 10.27 -9.97 -11.87
CA ILE A 182 11.53 -9.55 -11.27
C ILE A 182 12.58 -9.59 -12.38
N ASP A 183 13.17 -8.44 -12.66
CA ASP A 183 14.21 -8.29 -13.68
C ASP A 183 15.52 -7.86 -13.02
N GLN A 184 16.61 -8.49 -13.47
CA GLN A 184 17.95 -8.00 -13.23
C GLN A 184 18.47 -7.40 -14.53
N PHE A 185 18.88 -6.12 -14.49
CA PHE A 185 19.25 -5.36 -15.69
C PHE A 185 20.72 -4.94 -15.69
#